data_AF-A0AAY5EHP2-F1
#
_entry.id   AF-A0AAY5EHP2-F1
#
_cell.length_a   1.000
_cell.length_b   1.000
_cell.length_c   1.000
_cell.angle_alpha   90.00
_cell.angle_beta   90.00
_cell.angle_gamma   90.00
#
_symmetry.space_group_name_H-M   'P 1'
#
loop_
_entity.id
_entity.type
_entity.pdbx_description
1 polymer ?
#
loop_
_entity_poly.entity_id
_entity_poly.type
_entity_poly.pdbx_seq_one_letter_code
_entity_poly.pdbx_strand_id
1 'polypeptide(L)'
;MGNVPNAVKHCLSYENLMGESFRLPSSFQEKKVGFPDFVKIVEVGPRDGLQNEKEMVPTEIKIQLIDMLSQTGLSVIEATSFVSSKWVVQVEAGAAEVAVFGSASETFSRKNINCSVEESMQRFEQVICAARQACIPVRG
;
A
#
# COMPACT_ATOMS: atom_id res chain seq x y z
N MET A 1 22.48 16.60 -11.94
CA MET A 1 22.39 16.30 -10.49
C MET A 1 21.12 16.93 -9.97
N GLY A 2 20.00 16.21 -10.08
CA GLY A 2 18.67 16.69 -9.64
C GLY A 2 18.50 16.44 -8.15
N ASN A 3 17.95 17.42 -7.45
CA ASN A 3 17.76 17.41 -6.01
C ASN A 3 16.69 16.37 -5.63
N VAL A 4 17.05 15.35 -4.85
CA VAL A 4 16.11 14.34 -4.37
C VAL A 4 15.26 14.97 -3.25
N PRO A 5 13.91 14.88 -3.31
CA PRO A 5 13.03 15.45 -2.28
C PRO A 5 13.41 14.96 -0.88
N ASN A 6 13.30 15.84 0.12
CA ASN A 6 13.69 15.54 1.51
C ASN A 6 12.95 14.32 2.10
N ALA A 7 11.77 13.98 1.59
CA ALA A 7 11.03 12.77 1.98
C ALA A 7 11.80 11.47 1.67
N VAL A 8 12.64 11.46 0.64
CA VAL A 8 13.45 10.29 0.25
C VAL A 8 14.73 10.16 1.10
N LYS A 9 15.17 11.24 1.78
CA LYS A 9 16.37 11.21 2.64
C LYS A 9 16.16 10.40 3.93
N HIS A 10 14.92 10.23 4.37
CA HIS A 10 14.62 9.41 5.55
C HIS A 10 14.61 7.90 5.27
N CYS A 11 14.72 7.48 4.00
CA CYS A 11 14.78 6.08 3.59
C CYS A 11 16.20 5.56 3.33
N LEU A 12 17.25 6.31 3.68
CA LEU A 12 18.66 5.91 3.53
C LEU A 12 19.35 6.06 4.90
N SER A 13 19.92 5.04 5.53
CA SER A 13 20.50 3.80 5.01
C SER A 13 20.17 2.59 5.90
N TYR A 14 19.88 1.46 5.25
CA TYR A 14 19.83 0.13 5.86
C TYR A 14 21.13 -0.22 6.62
N GLU A 15 22.26 0.37 6.21
CA GLU A 15 23.57 0.22 6.85
C GLU A 15 23.63 0.82 8.27
N ASN A 16 22.88 1.89 8.56
CA ASN A 16 22.83 2.47 9.91
C ASN A 16 22.06 1.59 10.90
N LEU A 17 21.09 0.80 10.43
CA LEU A 17 20.28 -0.11 11.25
C LEU A 17 21.04 -1.39 11.65
N MET A 18 22.04 -1.80 10.86
CA MET A 18 22.80 -3.04 11.10
C MET A 18 24.07 -2.81 11.96
N GLY A 19 24.43 -1.55 12.23
CA GLY A 19 25.65 -1.18 12.98
C GLY A 19 25.50 -1.22 14.51
N GLU A 20 24.28 -1.10 15.04
CA GLU A 20 24.04 -1.26 16.46
C GLU A 20 23.79 -2.74 16.77
N SER A 21 24.85 -3.46 17.15
CA SER A 21 24.73 -4.75 17.81
C SER A 21 24.00 -4.56 19.15
N PHE A 22 22.67 -4.53 19.11
CA PHE A 22 21.81 -4.57 20.28
C PHE A 22 21.97 -5.93 20.96
N ARG A 23 22.96 -6.03 21.85
CA ARG A 23 23.11 -7.19 22.73
C ARG A 23 22.05 -7.11 23.81
N LEU A 24 20.98 -7.88 23.64
CA LEU A 24 20.00 -8.15 24.69
C LEU A 24 20.71 -8.70 25.94
N PRO A 25 20.43 -8.18 27.14
CA PRO A 25 21.01 -8.71 28.37
C PRO A 25 20.59 -10.18 28.58
N SER A 26 21.54 -10.99 29.03
CA SER A 26 21.45 -12.46 29.18
C SER A 26 20.40 -12.96 30.19
N SER A 27 19.64 -12.07 30.83
CA SER A 27 18.58 -12.39 31.79
C SER A 27 17.16 -12.34 31.21
N PHE A 28 16.98 -12.06 29.92
CA PHE A 28 15.69 -12.23 29.26
C PHE A 28 15.56 -13.67 28.76
N GLN A 29 15.05 -14.55 29.62
CA GLN A 29 14.37 -15.75 29.13
C GLN A 29 13.07 -15.30 28.46
N GLU A 30 13.12 -15.08 27.15
CA GLU A 30 11.91 -14.91 26.34
C GLU A 30 11.07 -16.18 26.45
N LYS A 31 10.01 -16.10 27.25
CA LYS A 31 8.87 -17.00 27.12
C LYS A 31 8.32 -16.79 25.71
N LYS A 32 8.66 -17.70 24.79
CA LYS A 32 8.21 -17.69 23.39
C LYS A 32 6.70 -17.97 23.36
N VAL A 33 5.89 -16.96 23.67
CA VAL A 33 4.43 -17.03 23.63
C VAL A 33 3.98 -16.49 22.27
N GLY A 34 3.48 -17.40 21.43
CA GLY A 34 2.40 -17.15 20.49
C GLY A 34 2.61 -16.14 19.35
N PHE A 35 3.82 -15.96 18.83
CA PHE A 35 3.97 -15.21 17.56
C PHE A 35 3.60 -16.09 16.36
N PRO A 36 2.99 -15.52 15.31
CA PRO A 36 2.70 -16.26 14.10
C PRO A 36 3.99 -16.70 13.42
N ASP A 37 3.98 -17.90 12.82
CA ASP A 37 5.13 -18.42 12.07
C ASP A 37 5.43 -17.60 10.80
N PHE A 38 4.47 -16.78 10.35
CA PHE A 38 4.58 -15.98 9.15
C PHE A 38 3.83 -14.64 9.29
N VAL A 39 4.42 -13.58 8.75
CA VAL A 39 3.81 -12.26 8.61
C VAL A 39 3.93 -11.83 7.15
N LYS A 40 2.81 -11.38 6.57
CA LYS A 40 2.79 -10.76 5.25
C LYS A 40 2.89 -9.25 5.39
N ILE A 41 3.90 -8.65 4.79
CA ILE A 41 4.00 -7.19 4.65
C ILE A 41 3.34 -6.79 3.34
N VAL A 42 2.44 -5.80 3.40
CA VAL A 42 1.81 -5.15 2.26
C VAL A 42 2.33 -3.73 2.23
N GLU A 43 3.20 -3.43 1.27
CA GLU A 43 3.80 -2.10 1.15
C GLU A 43 2.85 -1.15 0.42
N VAL A 44 2.42 -0.08 1.10
CA VAL A 44 1.42 0.86 0.59
C VAL A 44 1.99 2.25 0.31
N GLY A 45 3.27 2.48 0.57
CA GLY A 45 3.97 3.75 0.39
C GLY A 45 3.81 4.37 -1.00
N PRO A 46 4.01 3.63 -2.11
CA PRO A 46 3.84 4.18 -3.46
C PRO A 46 2.43 4.70 -3.76
N ARG A 47 1.41 4.18 -3.08
CA ARG A 47 0.01 4.62 -3.21
C ARG A 47 -0.37 5.59 -2.11
N ASP A 48 -0.48 5.11 -0.86
CA ASP A 48 -1.12 5.82 0.25
C ASP A 48 -0.17 6.84 0.89
N GLY A 49 1.13 6.50 0.95
CA GLY A 49 2.17 7.41 1.38
C GLY A 49 2.25 8.64 0.46
N LEU A 50 2.37 8.40 -0.85
CA LEU A 50 2.43 9.48 -1.85
C LEU A 50 1.12 10.25 -2.04
N GLN A 51 -0.02 9.69 -1.64
CA GLN A 51 -1.32 10.38 -1.72
C GLN A 51 -1.41 11.57 -0.77
N ASN A 52 -0.68 11.54 0.35
CA ASN A 52 -0.69 12.61 1.35
C ASN A 52 0.45 13.63 1.16
N GLU A 53 1.32 13.43 0.16
CA GLU A 53 2.38 14.37 -0.15
C GLU A 53 1.80 15.66 -0.75
N LYS A 54 2.23 16.80 -0.21
CA LYS A 54 1.77 18.13 -0.67
C LYS A 54 2.29 18.46 -2.06
N GLU A 55 3.47 17.95 -2.39
CA GLU A 55 4.13 18.19 -3.66
C GLU A 55 3.88 17.03 -4.62
N MET A 56 3.66 17.36 -5.89
CA MET A 56 3.47 16.35 -6.92
C MET A 56 4.80 15.62 -7.18
N VAL A 57 4.86 14.34 -6.81
CA VAL A 57 6.01 13.48 -7.10
C VAL A 57 5.99 13.08 -8.59
N PRO A 58 7.08 13.33 -9.35
CA PRO A 58 7.15 12.94 -10.76
C PRO A 58 7.01 11.44 -10.97
N THR A 59 6.40 11.03 -12.08
CA THR A 59 6.15 9.62 -12.41
C THR A 59 7.42 8.76 -12.39
N GLU A 60 8.53 9.28 -12.91
CA GLU A 60 9.83 8.60 -12.93
C GLU A 60 10.29 8.21 -11.50
N ILE A 61 10.08 9.10 -10.53
CA ILE A 61 10.47 8.84 -9.14
C ILE A 61 9.56 7.77 -8.51
N LYS A 62 8.29 7.72 -8.89
CA LYS A 62 7.36 6.67 -8.44
C LYS A 62 7.76 5.31 -8.99
N ILE A 63 8.13 5.24 -10.27
CA ILE A 63 8.63 4.02 -10.92
C ILE A 63 9.89 3.53 -10.20
N GLN A 64 10.87 4.43 -10.01
CA GLN A 64 12.10 4.09 -9.28
C GLN A 64 11.83 3.58 -7.86
N LEU A 65 10.89 4.19 -7.14
CA LEU A 65 10.49 3.70 -5.82
C LEU A 65 9.94 2.27 -5.87
N ILE A 66 9.03 1.98 -6.80
CA ILE A 66 8.45 0.64 -6.97
C ILE A 66 9.53 -0.38 -7.35
N ASP A 67 10.43 -0.01 -8.26
CA ASP A 67 11.53 -0.88 -8.68
C ASP A 67 12.47 -1.20 -7.51
N MET A 68 12.81 -0.22 -6.68
CA MET A 68 13.61 -0.46 -5.48
C MET A 68 12.89 -1.37 -4.49
N LEU A 69 11.59 -1.13 -4.24
CA LEU A 69 10.79 -1.97 -3.35
C LEU A 69 10.69 -3.41 -3.86
N SER A 70 10.58 -3.61 -5.17
CA SER A 70 10.50 -4.94 -5.77
C SER A 70 11.75 -5.81 -5.50
N GLN A 71 12.90 -5.17 -5.25
CA GLN A 71 14.17 -5.85 -4.98
C GLN A 71 14.35 -6.26 -3.51
N THR A 72 13.45 -5.83 -2.61
CA THR A 72 13.56 -6.08 -1.17
C THR A 72 13.06 -7.46 -0.73
N GLY A 73 12.36 -8.19 -1.63
CA GLY A 73 11.68 -9.44 -1.30
C GLY A 73 10.26 -9.27 -0.74
N LEU A 74 9.71 -8.05 -0.78
CA LEU A 74 8.29 -7.80 -0.47
C LEU A 74 7.37 -8.62 -1.39
N SER A 75 6.41 -9.30 -0.79
CA SER A 75 5.45 -10.14 -1.53
C SER A 75 4.34 -9.33 -2.22
N VAL A 76 4.02 -8.14 -1.72
CA VAL A 76 2.96 -7.27 -2.25
C VAL A 76 3.36 -5.81 -2.10
N ILE A 77 3.19 -5.06 -3.19
CA ILE A 77 3.39 -3.61 -3.26
C ILE A 77 2.12 -3.02 -3.90
N GLU A 78 1.41 -2.15 -3.18
CA GLU A 78 0.29 -1.38 -3.71
C GLU A 78 0.84 -0.20 -4.52
N ALA A 79 0.94 -0.41 -5.84
CA ALA A 79 1.67 0.49 -6.73
C ALA A 79 0.97 1.85 -6.96
N THR A 80 -0.36 1.86 -7.07
CA THR A 80 -1.12 3.07 -7.43
C THR A 80 -2.61 2.92 -7.09
N SER A 81 -3.39 3.98 -7.30
CA SER A 81 -4.84 3.99 -7.19
C SER A 81 -5.49 4.48 -8.49
N PHE A 82 -6.54 3.78 -8.92
CA PHE A 82 -7.38 4.19 -10.03
C PHE A 82 -8.70 4.72 -9.47
N VAL A 83 -8.76 6.05 -9.30
CA VAL A 83 -9.89 6.73 -8.65
C VAL A 83 -11.10 6.96 -9.57
N SER A 84 -11.03 6.50 -10.82
CA SER A 84 -12.15 6.53 -11.77
C SER A 84 -12.91 5.20 -11.73
N SER A 85 -14.25 5.27 -11.80
CA SER A 85 -15.13 4.10 -11.87
C SER A 85 -14.98 3.27 -13.16
N LYS A 86 -14.12 3.70 -14.11
CA LYS A 86 -13.85 2.96 -15.35
C LYS A 86 -12.93 1.76 -15.09
N TRP A 87 -13.54 0.61 -14.81
CA TRP A 87 -12.89 -0.71 -14.62
C TRP A 87 -11.90 -1.12 -15.72
N VAL A 88 -12.11 -0.64 -16.96
CA VAL A 88 -11.26 -0.98 -18.12
C VAL A 88 -9.79 -0.62 -17.86
N VAL A 89 -9.52 0.48 -17.14
CA VAL A 89 -8.16 0.97 -16.94
C VAL A 89 -7.34 0.05 -16.03
N GLN A 90 -7.97 -0.59 -15.04
CA GLN A 90 -7.29 -1.48 -14.09
C GLN A 90 -6.84 -2.79 -14.76
N VAL A 91 -7.69 -3.36 -15.60
CA VAL A 91 -7.39 -4.60 -16.34
C VAL A 91 -6.35 -4.35 -17.42
N GLU A 92 -6.47 -3.25 -18.17
CA GLU A 92 -5.48 -2.85 -19.17
C GLU A 92 -4.10 -2.57 -18.56
N ALA A 93 -4.06 -2.10 -17.31
CA ALA A 93 -2.82 -1.91 -16.57
C ALA A 93 -2.19 -3.22 -16.05
N GLY A 94 -2.85 -4.37 -16.21
CA GLY A 94 -2.31 -5.67 -15.80
C GLY A 94 -2.26 -5.89 -14.28
N ALA A 95 -3.19 -5.31 -13.52
CA ALA A 95 -3.23 -5.46 -12.07
C ALA A 95 -3.43 -6.93 -11.64
N ALA A 96 -2.54 -7.43 -10.78
CA ALA A 96 -2.60 -8.79 -10.24
C ALA A 96 -3.56 -8.94 -9.04
N GLU A 97 -3.87 -7.84 -8.36
CA GLU A 97 -4.83 -7.73 -7.26
C GLU A 97 -5.40 -6.31 -7.29
N VAL A 98 -6.65 -6.13 -6.90
CA VAL A 98 -7.26 -4.81 -6.68
C VAL A 98 -7.72 -4.66 -5.24
N ALA A 99 -7.72 -3.43 -4.72
CA ALA A 99 -8.25 -3.12 -3.40
C ALA A 99 -9.39 -2.10 -3.50
N VAL A 100 -10.44 -2.29 -2.70
CA VAL A 100 -11.51 -1.32 -2.47
C VAL A 100 -11.38 -0.76 -1.05
N PHE A 101 -11.83 0.48 -0.82
CA PHE A 101 -11.70 1.13 0.48
C PHE A 101 -13.05 1.67 0.94
N GLY A 102 -13.60 1.06 1.98
CA GLY A 102 -14.83 1.51 2.63
C GLY A 102 -14.57 2.35 3.88
N SER A 103 -15.64 2.89 4.46
CA SER A 103 -15.60 3.60 5.73
C SER A 103 -16.64 3.03 6.69
N ALA A 104 -16.28 2.89 7.97
CA ALA A 104 -17.24 2.59 9.04
C ALA A 104 -17.99 3.85 9.54
N SER A 105 -17.56 5.04 9.13
CA SER A 105 -18.16 6.32 9.51
C SER A 105 -18.91 6.95 8.34
N GLU A 106 -20.19 7.26 8.56
CA GLU A 106 -21.04 8.01 7.61
C GLU A 106 -20.44 9.37 7.26
N THR A 107 -19.95 10.09 8.27
CA THR A 107 -19.33 11.40 8.04
C THR A 107 -18.08 11.29 7.19
N PHE A 108 -17.25 10.27 7.44
CA PHE A 108 -16.04 10.06 6.64
C PHE A 108 -16.37 9.61 5.22
N SER A 109 -17.35 8.71 5.04
CA SER A 109 -17.83 8.27 3.72
C SER A 109 -18.33 9.45 2.89
N ARG A 110 -19.24 10.26 3.46
CA ARG A 110 -19.81 11.42 2.77
C ARG A 110 -18.76 12.46 2.41
N LYS A 111 -17.76 12.69 3.28
CA LYS A 111 -16.69 13.66 3.00
C LYS A 111 -15.71 13.19 1.91
N ASN A 112 -15.38 11.90 1.87
CA ASN A 112 -14.32 11.39 0.99
C ASN A 112 -14.84 10.86 -0.35
N ILE A 113 -16.01 10.22 -0.37
CA ILE A 113 -16.57 9.57 -1.58
C ILE A 113 -17.99 10.03 -1.93
N ASN A 114 -18.51 11.03 -1.19
CA ASN A 114 -19.79 11.69 -1.46
C ASN A 114 -21.00 10.74 -1.53
N CYS A 115 -21.02 9.69 -0.71
CA CYS A 115 -22.16 8.78 -0.55
C CYS A 115 -22.20 8.19 0.88
N SER A 116 -23.32 7.55 1.24
CA SER A 116 -23.44 6.79 2.51
C SER A 116 -22.56 5.54 2.50
N VAL A 117 -22.39 4.92 3.68
CA VAL A 117 -21.65 3.66 3.79
C VAL A 117 -22.38 2.57 2.99
N GLU A 118 -23.70 2.49 3.09
CA GLU A 118 -24.52 1.52 2.34
C GLU A 118 -24.40 1.70 0.82
N GLU A 119 -24.52 2.93 0.34
CA GLU A 119 -24.35 3.24 -1.10
C GLU A 119 -22.95 2.88 -1.59
N SER A 120 -21.92 3.05 -0.76
CA SER A 120 -20.55 2.67 -1.13
C SER A 120 -20.38 1.16 -1.30
N MET A 121 -21.02 0.36 -0.43
CA MET A 121 -20.96 -1.10 -0.51
C MET A 121 -21.66 -1.61 -1.78
N GLN A 122 -22.80 -1.00 -2.15
CA GLN A 122 -23.48 -1.32 -3.41
C GLN A 122 -22.60 -1.01 -4.63
N ARG A 123 -21.82 0.08 -4.59
CA ARG A 123 -20.85 0.39 -5.67
C ARG A 123 -19.72 -0.64 -5.75
N PHE A 124 -19.26 -1.18 -4.62
CA PHE A 124 -18.23 -2.22 -4.62
C PHE A 124 -18.69 -3.50 -5.29
N GLU A 125 -19.99 -3.83 -5.27
CA GLU A 125 -20.51 -5.02 -5.95
C GLU A 125 -20.16 -5.05 -7.43
N GLN A 126 -20.26 -3.90 -8.11
CA GLN A 126 -19.91 -3.79 -9.53
C GLN A 126 -18.42 -4.08 -9.76
N VAL A 127 -17.55 -3.51 -8.93
CA VAL A 127 -16.10 -3.70 -9.02
C VAL A 127 -15.71 -5.15 -8.69
N ILE A 128 -16.27 -5.71 -7.62
CA ILE A 128 -16.01 -7.08 -7.18
C ILE A 128 -16.50 -8.09 -8.24
N CYS A 129 -17.68 -7.86 -8.82
CA CYS A 129 -18.21 -8.70 -9.89
C CYS A 129 -17.29 -8.68 -11.12
N ALA A 130 -16.87 -7.49 -11.55
CA ALA A 130 -15.98 -7.35 -12.70
C ALA A 130 -14.58 -7.97 -12.45
N ALA A 131 -14.02 -7.78 -11.25
CA ALA A 131 -12.75 -8.40 -10.86
C ALA A 131 -12.85 -9.94 -10.84
N ARG A 132 -13.94 -10.49 -10.30
CA ARG A 132 -14.20 -11.94 -10.31
C ARG A 132 -14.30 -12.49 -11.74
N GLN A 133 -14.99 -11.79 -12.64
CA GLN A 133 -15.08 -12.20 -14.05
C GLN A 133 -13.71 -12.20 -14.74
N ALA A 134 -12.81 -11.30 -14.33
CA ALA A 134 -11.44 -11.23 -14.82
C ALA A 134 -10.45 -12.13 -14.06
N CYS A 135 -10.92 -12.92 -13.08
CA CYS A 135 -10.07 -13.73 -12.19
C CYS A 135 -9.04 -12.92 -11.39
N ILE A 136 -9.34 -11.65 -11.09
CA ILE A 136 -8.49 -10.76 -10.29
C ILE A 136 -8.97 -10.79 -8.83
N PRO A 137 -8.11 -11.12 -7.85
CA PRO A 137 -8.42 -11.04 -6.43
C PRO A 137 -8.77 -9.62 -5.98
N VAL A 138 -9.68 -9.50 -5.01
CA VAL A 138 -10.10 -8.22 -4.43
C VAL A 138 -9.84 -8.24 -2.92
N ARG A 139 -9.17 -7.19 -2.41
CA ARG A 139 -8.99 -6.88 -0.99
C ARG A 139 -9.89 -5.72 -0.56
N GLY A 140 -10.36 -5.71 0.69
CA GLY A 140 -11.16 -4.64 1.30
C GLY A 140 -10.53 -4.09 2.57
#